data_AF-A0A1F2U368-F1
#
_entry.id   AF-A0A1F2U368-F1
#
_cell.length_a   1.000
_cell.length_b   1.000
_cell.length_c   1.000
_cell.angle_alpha   90.00
_cell.angle_beta   90.00
_cell.angle_gamma   90.00
#
_symmetry.space_group_name_H-M   'P 1'
#
loop_
_entity.id
_entity.type
_entity.pdbx_description
1 polymer ?
#
loop_
_entity_poly.entity_id
_entity_poly.type
_entity_poly.pdbx_seq_one_letter_code
_entity_poly.pdbx_strand_id
1 'polypeptide(L)'
;MLAMAIPLQNARLCLDCDTVFEEARCPRCSSESFFPLSRWVRPAVASDSSVISKRAKKASLLLLGSGLAYTAWRILLKPDSKPPK
;
A
#
# COMPACT_ATOMS: atom_id res chain seq x y z
N MET A 1 -10.87 26.02 -19.11
CA MET A 1 -11.63 24.86 -19.61
C MET A 1 -12.03 24.02 -18.41
N LEU A 2 -13.32 24.01 -18.06
CA LEU A 2 -13.84 23.05 -17.09
C LEU A 2 -13.79 21.67 -17.77
N ALA A 3 -12.86 20.82 -17.34
CA ALA A 3 -12.85 19.43 -17.77
C ALA A 3 -14.08 18.76 -17.17
N MET A 4 -15.06 18.40 -18.01
CA MET A 4 -16.18 17.58 -17.59
C MET A 4 -15.66 16.18 -17.28
N ALA A 5 -15.70 15.80 -16.01
CA ALA A 5 -15.27 14.49 -15.54
C ALA A 5 -16.50 13.61 -15.32
N ILE A 6 -16.47 12.38 -15.84
CA ILE A 6 -17.50 11.37 -15.58
C ILE A 6 -17.10 10.57 -14.34
N PRO A 7 -17.99 10.39 -13.34
CA PRO A 7 -17.72 9.50 -12.22
C PRO A 7 -17.39 8.09 -12.71
N LEU A 8 -16.29 7.49 -12.20
CA LEU A 8 -15.81 6.19 -12.67
C LEU A 8 -16.87 5.07 -12.56
N GLN A 9 -17.78 5.16 -11.60
CA GLN A 9 -18.87 4.20 -11.43
C GLN A 9 -19.94 4.28 -12.52
N ASN A 10 -20.07 5.44 -13.14
CA ASN A 10 -21.01 5.69 -14.21
C ASN A 10 -20.35 5.57 -15.59
N ALA A 11 -19.01 5.58 -15.64
CA ALA A 11 -18.24 5.49 -16.87
C ALA A 11 -18.34 4.10 -17.51
N ARG A 12 -18.86 4.05 -18.73
CA ARG A 12 -19.04 2.85 -19.54
C ARG A 12 -18.25 2.99 -20.84
N LEU A 13 -17.56 1.93 -21.24
CA LEU A 13 -16.89 1.82 -22.53
C LEU A 13 -17.78 1.08 -23.51
N CYS A 14 -18.07 1.69 -24.66
CA CYS A 14 -18.76 1.00 -25.75
C CYS A 14 -17.81 -0.01 -26.39
N LEU A 15 -18.26 -1.25 -26.55
CA LEU A 15 -17.44 -2.31 -27.16
C LEU A 15 -17.38 -2.22 -28.69
N ASP A 16 -18.24 -1.41 -29.30
CA ASP A 16 -18.31 -1.23 -30.76
C ASP A 16 -17.61 0.04 -31.23
N CYS A 17 -17.50 1.05 -30.35
CA CYS A 17 -17.04 2.41 -30.70
C CYS A 17 -15.82 2.88 -29.92
N ASP A 18 -15.38 2.13 -28.91
CA ASP A 18 -14.27 2.47 -28.00
C ASP A 18 -14.41 3.85 -27.31
N THR A 19 -15.64 4.36 -27.23
CA THR A 19 -15.95 5.64 -26.59
C THR A 19 -16.45 5.45 -25.18
N VAL A 20 -16.05 6.35 -24.27
CA VAL A 20 -16.51 6.40 -22.88
C VAL A 20 -17.71 7.33 -22.75
N PHE A 21 -18.76 6.88 -22.07
CA PHE A 21 -20.02 7.60 -21.89
C PHE A 21 -20.70 7.26 -20.55
N GLU A 22 -21.75 7.98 -20.17
CA GLU A 22 -22.47 7.83 -18.89
C GLU A 22 -23.91 7.31 -19.06
N GLU A 23 -24.48 7.47 -20.26
CA GLU A 23 -25.87 7.15 -20.57
C GLU A 23 -26.17 5.64 -20.55
N ALA A 24 -27.47 5.31 -20.61
CA ALA A 24 -27.95 3.92 -20.72
C ALA A 24 -27.45 3.20 -21.99
N ARG A 25 -27.34 3.95 -23.10
CA ARG A 25 -26.95 3.45 -24.43
C ARG A 25 -25.86 4.33 -25.00
N CYS A 26 -25.02 3.76 -25.87
CA CYS A 26 -23.96 4.55 -26.50
C CYS A 26 -24.58 5.67 -27.36
N PRO A 27 -24.24 6.95 -27.14
CA PRO A 27 -24.80 8.06 -27.92
C PRO A 27 -24.33 8.06 -29.38
N ARG A 28 -23.28 7.30 -29.72
CA ARG A 28 -22.71 7.24 -31.06
C ARG A 28 -23.35 6.17 -31.95
N CYS A 29 -23.56 4.97 -31.41
CA CYS A 29 -24.06 3.82 -32.19
C CYS A 29 -25.37 3.22 -31.66
N SER A 30 -25.92 3.75 -30.57
CA SER A 30 -27.12 3.25 -29.88
C SER A 30 -27.02 1.81 -29.35
N SER A 31 -25.83 1.22 -29.39
CA SER A 31 -25.58 -0.14 -28.92
C SER A 31 -25.76 -0.28 -27.40
N GLU A 32 -26.19 -1.47 -26.99
CA GLU A 32 -26.35 -1.88 -25.59
C GLU A 32 -25.16 -2.71 -25.09
N SER A 33 -24.20 -3.06 -25.96
CA SER A 33 -22.93 -3.69 -25.56
C SER A 33 -21.96 -2.67 -24.98
N PHE A 34 -21.81 -2.71 -23.66
CA PHE A 34 -20.85 -1.89 -22.94
C PHE A 34 -20.13 -2.67 -21.84
N PHE A 35 -18.97 -2.16 -21.44
CA PHE A 35 -18.23 -2.65 -20.28
C PHE A 35 -18.01 -1.53 -19.24
N PRO A 36 -18.30 -1.75 -17.95
CA PRO A 36 -18.13 -0.75 -16.90
C PRO A 36 -16.65 -0.56 -16.56
N LEU A 37 -16.13 0.67 -16.67
CA LEU A 37 -14.70 0.96 -16.48
C LEU A 37 -14.22 0.79 -15.03
N SER A 38 -15.10 0.94 -14.05
CA SER A 38 -14.78 0.70 -12.63
C SER A 38 -14.30 -0.71 -12.32
N ARG A 39 -14.53 -1.69 -13.21
CA ARG A 39 -14.02 -3.05 -13.07
C ARG A 39 -12.59 -3.22 -13.54
N TRP A 40 -12.09 -2.33 -14.40
CA TRP A 40 -10.73 -2.40 -14.93
C TRP A 40 -9.78 -1.43 -14.22
N VAL A 41 -10.28 -0.23 -13.95
CA VAL A 41 -9.50 0.84 -13.34
C VAL A 41 -9.90 0.97 -11.89
N ARG A 42 -8.92 0.94 -10.98
CA ARG A 42 -9.15 1.34 -9.58
C ARG A 42 -8.79 2.81 -9.41
N PRO A 43 -9.53 3.56 -8.57
CA PRO A 43 -9.14 4.92 -8.23
C PRO A 43 -7.70 4.95 -7.70
N ALA A 44 -6.88 5.87 -8.19
CA ALA A 44 -5.47 5.96 -7.76
C ALA A 44 -5.33 6.18 -6.24
N VAL A 45 -6.31 6.80 -5.60
CA VAL A 45 -6.36 6.97 -4.13
C VAL A 45 -6.55 5.66 -3.36
N ALA A 46 -6.96 4.58 -4.03
CA ALA A 46 -7.15 3.26 -3.42
C ALA A 46 -5.90 2.37 -3.50
N SER A 47 -4.79 2.82 -4.11
CA SER A 47 -3.51 2.12 -4.02
C SER A 47 -2.84 2.46 -2.69
N ASP A 48 -3.39 1.88 -1.63
CA ASP A 48 -2.91 2.05 -0.27
C ASP A 48 -1.58 1.28 -0.11
N SER A 49 -0.45 1.98 -0.26
CA SER A 49 0.91 1.47 -0.02
C SER A 49 1.18 1.15 1.46
N SER A 50 0.16 1.18 2.32
CA SER A 50 0.26 1.07 3.78
C SER A 50 0.58 -0.33 4.31
N VAL A 51 0.68 -1.36 3.47
CA VAL A 51 1.03 -2.73 3.90
C VAL A 51 2.52 -2.87 4.27
N ILE A 52 3.39 -1.93 3.87
CA ILE A 52 4.83 -1.96 4.16
C ILE A 52 5.17 -1.07 5.37
N SER A 53 4.73 -1.41 6.58
CA SER A 53 5.16 -0.65 7.79
C SER A 53 5.28 -1.50 9.06
N LYS A 54 4.54 -2.60 9.16
CA LYS A 54 4.44 -3.34 10.44
C LYS A 54 5.62 -4.25 10.77
N ARG A 55 6.53 -4.55 9.83
CA ARG A 55 7.72 -5.41 10.10
C ARG A 55 8.93 -4.65 10.66
N ALA A 56 9.07 -3.35 10.40
CA ALA A 56 10.24 -2.59 10.87
C ALA A 56 10.25 -2.37 12.39
N LYS A 57 9.09 -2.23 13.04
CA LYS A 57 9.00 -1.96 14.48
C LYS A 57 9.41 -3.14 15.38
N LYS A 58 9.19 -4.39 14.96
CA LYS A 58 9.55 -5.57 15.76
C LYS A 58 11.05 -5.89 15.74
N ALA A 59 11.74 -5.59 14.64
CA ALA A 59 13.19 -5.81 14.55
C ALA A 59 13.99 -4.87 15.48
N SER A 60 13.52 -3.64 15.67
CA SER A 60 14.21 -2.65 16.52
C SER A 60 14.19 -3.00 18.02
N LEU A 61 13.16 -3.72 18.49
CA LEU A 61 13.03 -4.08 19.90
C LEU A 61 13.99 -5.21 20.32
N LEU A 62 14.28 -6.14 19.39
CA LEU A 62 15.19 -7.27 19.65
C LEU A 62 16.67 -6.82 19.67
N LEU A 63 17.03 -5.84 18.85
CA LEU A 63 18.40 -5.31 18.79
C LEU A 63 18.74 -4.41 19.99
N LEU A 64 17.76 -3.65 20.52
CA LEU A 64 17.99 -2.78 21.68
C LEU A 64 17.91 -3.53 23.03
N GLY A 65 17.01 -4.53 23.16
CA GLY A 65 16.85 -5.27 24.42
C GLY A 65 18.02 -6.19 24.77
N SER A 66 18.57 -6.90 23.78
CA SER A 66 19.68 -7.84 23.98
C SER A 66 21.04 -7.15 24.11
N GLY A 67 21.24 -6.04 23.38
CA GLY A 67 22.48 -5.25 23.42
C GLY A 67 22.74 -4.66 24.81
N LEU A 68 21.72 -4.04 25.44
CA LEU A 68 21.85 -3.45 26.77
C LEU A 68 22.14 -4.51 27.84
N ALA A 69 21.45 -5.65 27.79
CA ALA A 69 21.67 -6.77 28.72
C ALA A 69 23.10 -7.35 28.59
N TYR A 70 23.60 -7.52 27.36
CA TYR A 70 24.96 -8.02 27.12
C TYR A 70 26.04 -7.03 27.58
N THR A 71 25.83 -5.72 27.35
CA THR A 71 26.76 -4.70 27.84
C THR A 71 26.77 -4.58 29.37
N ALA A 72 25.61 -4.74 30.02
CA ALA A 72 25.53 -4.74 31.48
C ALA A 72 26.24 -5.96 32.10
N TRP A 73 26.05 -7.16 31.55
CA TRP A 73 26.74 -8.39 31.99
C TRP A 73 28.27 -8.27 31.86
N ARG A 74 28.76 -7.74 30.73
CA ARG A 74 30.20 -7.56 30.46
C ARG A 74 30.89 -6.59 31.42
N ILE A 75 30.18 -5.61 31.96
CA ILE A 75 30.73 -4.63 32.90
C ILE A 75 30.69 -5.18 34.34
N LEU A 76 29.66 -5.94 34.71
CA LEU A 76 29.46 -6.41 36.08
C LEU A 76 30.31 -7.64 36.45
N LEU A 77 30.66 -8.49 35.49
CA LEU A 77 31.38 -9.75 35.75
C LEU A 77 32.89 -9.65 35.50
N LYS A 78 33.53 -8.60 36.00
CA LYS A 78 34.98 -8.58 36.12
C LYS A 78 35.35 -8.96 37.56
N PRO A 79 35.40 -10.25 37.93
CA PRO A 79 36.01 -10.63 39.20
C PRO A 79 37.51 -10.37 39.09
N ASP A 80 38.02 -9.53 40.00
CA ASP A 80 39.45 -9.43 40.24
C ASP A 80 39.97 -10.82 40.63
N SER A 81 40.89 -11.35 39.81
CA SER A 81 41.71 -12.49 40.19
C SER A 81 43.17 -12.07 40.10
N LYS A 82 43.79 -11.84 41.26
CA LYS A 82 45.25 -11.88 41.41
C LYS A 82 45.60 -12.92 42.49
N PRO A 83 46.41 -13.94 42.17
CA PRO A 83 46.70 -15.07 43.06
C PRO A 83 47.68 -14.69 44.17
N PRO A 84 47.74 -15.48 45.27
CA PRO A 84 48.61 -15.20 46.40
C PRO A 84 50.10 -15.40 46.04
N LYS A 85 50.97 -14.59 46.65
CA LYS A 85 52.40 -14.84 46.72
C LYS A 85 52.95 -14.44 48.07
#